data_AF-A0A848M014-F1
#
_entry.id   AF-A0A848M014-F1
#
_cell.length_a   1.000
_cell.length_b   1.000
_cell.length_c   1.000
_cell.angle_alpha   90.00
_cell.angle_beta   90.00
_cell.angle_gamma   90.00
#
_symmetry.space_group_name_H-M   'P 1'
#
loop_
_entity.id
_entity.type
_entity.pdbx_description
1 polymer ?
#
loop_
_entity_poly.entity_id
_entity_poly.type
_entity_poly.pdbx_seq_one_letter_code
_entity_poly.pdbx_strand_id
1 'polypeptide(L)'
;RHMRQPVRFIQSIQIAHQLGARVFLEMGPDAQLVACGQREYRDNAYWIASARRNKEAGDVLNQALLQLYAAGVALPWADLLAGDGQRIAAPCYPFDTERYSKERVSPACEPADAALSAGLEVASRAATALDLPRLEALK
;
A
#
# COMPACT_ATOMS: atom_id res chain seq x y z
N ARG A 1 18.36 36.10 -2.33
CA ARG A 1 17.39 35.87 -1.23
C ARG A 1 17.73 34.62 -0.41
N HIS A 2 17.80 33.43 -1.02
CA HIS A 2 18.06 32.17 -0.32
C HIS A 2 19.36 32.16 0.52
N MET A 3 20.44 32.77 0.02
CA MET A 3 21.72 32.86 0.75
C MET A 3 21.76 33.92 1.87
N ARG A 4 20.76 34.80 1.98
CA ARG A 4 20.80 35.98 2.87
C ARG A 4 19.70 35.98 3.93
N GLN A 5 18.74 35.06 3.83
CA GLN A 5 17.60 34.97 4.75
C GLN A 5 17.68 33.67 5.54
N PRO A 6 17.13 33.62 6.77
CA PRO A 6 17.12 32.40 7.57
C PRO A 6 16.32 31.30 6.87
N VAL A 7 16.82 30.07 6.97
CA VAL A 7 16.14 28.88 6.41
C VAL A 7 14.99 28.49 7.34
N ARG A 8 13.77 28.62 6.83
CA ARG A 8 12.52 28.34 7.55
C ARG A 8 12.09 26.87 7.41
N PHE A 9 12.99 25.93 7.68
CA PHE A 9 12.79 24.50 7.41
C PHE A 9 11.52 23.94 8.05
N ILE A 10 11.36 24.10 9.37
CA ILE A 10 10.21 23.55 10.09
C ILE A 10 8.91 24.12 9.53
N GLN A 11 8.82 25.44 9.36
CA GLN A 11 7.63 26.10 8.81
C GLN A 11 7.24 25.52 7.44
N SER A 12 8.21 25.24 6.57
CA SER A 12 7.96 24.57 5.29
C SER A 12 7.39 23.16 5.46
N ILE A 13 7.89 22.38 6.41
CA ILE A 13 7.35 21.04 6.73
C ILE A 13 5.92 21.14 7.27
N GLN A 14 5.62 22.11 8.15
CA GLN A 14 4.26 22.29 8.68
C GLN A 14 3.27 22.57 7.54
N ILE A 15 3.64 23.45 6.60
CA ILE A 15 2.82 23.77 5.43
C ILE A 15 2.67 22.52 4.55
N ALA A 16 3.75 21.80 4.26
CA ALA A 16 3.68 20.57 3.46
C ALA A 16 2.73 19.53 4.09
N HIS A 17 2.80 19.38 5.41
CA HIS A 17 1.90 18.49 6.15
C HIS A 17 0.43 18.95 6.08
N GLN A 18 0.17 20.26 6.18
CA GLN A 18 -1.18 20.84 5.99
C GLN A 18 -1.72 20.62 4.58
N LEU A 19 -0.85 20.59 3.57
CA LEU A 19 -1.18 20.25 2.19
C LEU A 19 -1.35 18.74 1.94
N GLY A 20 -1.23 17.91 2.97
CA GLY A 20 -1.44 16.46 2.90
C GLY A 20 -0.18 15.63 2.67
N ALA A 21 1.02 16.23 2.64
CA ALA A 21 2.24 15.46 2.56
C ALA A 21 2.43 14.61 3.83
N ARG A 22 2.71 13.31 3.64
CA ARG A 22 2.95 12.34 4.71
C ARG A 22 4.26 11.58 4.54
N VAL A 23 4.93 11.71 3.40
CA VAL A 23 6.18 11.01 3.09
C VAL A 23 7.23 12.05 2.72
N PHE A 24 8.34 12.07 3.45
CA PHE A 24 9.48 12.95 3.20
C PHE A 24 10.72 12.11 2.93
N LEU A 25 11.31 12.32 1.76
CA LEU A 25 12.55 11.67 1.34
C LEU A 25 13.68 12.71 1.31
N GLU A 26 14.74 12.49 2.08
CA GLU A 26 15.97 13.27 1.97
C GLU A 26 16.92 12.62 0.97
N MET A 27 17.28 13.43 -0.04
CA MET A 27 18.29 13.08 -1.04
C MET A 27 19.60 13.80 -0.71
N GLY A 28 20.57 13.08 -0.18
CA GLY A 28 21.85 13.64 0.23
C GLY A 28 22.82 12.55 0.72
N PRO A 29 24.11 12.90 0.94
CA PRO A 29 25.14 11.96 1.38
C PRO A 29 24.97 11.51 2.84
N ASP A 30 24.09 12.15 3.59
CA ASP A 30 23.71 11.83 4.96
C ASP A 30 22.22 12.20 5.15
N ALA A 31 21.69 12.12 6.37
CA ALA A 31 20.28 12.38 6.63
C ALA A 31 20.00 13.28 7.84
N GLN A 32 20.48 14.52 7.75
CA GLN A 32 20.33 15.49 8.82
C GLN A 32 18.91 16.09 8.85
N LEU A 33 18.30 16.31 7.68
CA LEU A 33 16.97 16.89 7.58
C LEU A 33 15.90 15.92 8.08
N VAL A 34 16.08 14.62 7.85
CA VAL A 34 15.26 13.55 8.42
C VAL A 34 15.30 13.59 9.94
N ALA A 35 16.48 13.72 10.55
CA ALA A 35 16.58 13.82 12.01
C ALA A 35 15.87 15.08 12.54
N CYS A 36 16.02 16.23 11.86
CA CYS A 36 15.32 17.46 12.21
C CYS A 36 13.79 17.32 12.11
N GLY A 37 13.30 16.69 11.04
CA GLY A 37 11.87 16.47 10.83
C GLY A 37 11.24 15.50 11.83
N GLN A 38 11.94 14.41 12.12
CA GLN A 38 11.51 13.42 13.11
C GLN A 38 11.36 14.02 14.51
N ARG A 39 12.18 15.02 14.88
CA ARG A 39 12.07 15.64 16.20
C ARG A 39 10.71 16.30 16.45
N GLU A 40 10.10 16.85 15.41
CA GLU A 40 8.84 17.62 15.52
C GLU A 40 7.61 16.82 15.05
N TYR A 41 7.77 15.86 14.14
CA TYR A 41 6.68 15.18 13.44
C TYR A 41 6.88 13.67 13.29
N ARG A 42 7.47 13.00 14.30
CA ARG A 42 7.80 11.56 14.22
C ARG A 42 6.63 10.67 13.84
N ASP A 43 5.47 10.88 14.46
CA ASP A 43 4.34 9.94 14.40
C ASP A 43 3.35 10.28 13.28
N ASN A 44 3.50 11.44 12.64
CA ASN A 44 2.56 11.96 11.64
C ASN A 44 3.09 11.93 10.20
N ALA A 45 4.32 11.44 9.99
CA ALA A 45 4.93 11.34 8.68
C ALA A 45 6.03 10.27 8.61
N TYR A 46 6.22 9.70 7.43
CA TYR A 46 7.35 8.86 7.10
C TYR A 46 8.56 9.71 6.74
N TRP A 47 9.67 9.47 7.43
CA TRP A 47 10.94 10.17 7.23
C TRP A 47 11.98 9.19 6.71
N ILE A 48 12.25 9.27 5.42
CA ILE A 48 13.06 8.31 4.66
C ILE A 48 14.28 9.05 4.16
N ALA A 49 15.42 8.37 4.06
CA ALA A 49 16.60 8.99 3.47
C ALA A 49 17.33 8.03 2.56
N SER A 50 17.84 8.58 1.46
CA SER A 50 18.43 7.82 0.36
C SER A 50 19.86 7.36 0.64
N ALA A 51 20.57 8.02 1.57
CA ALA A 51 21.92 7.61 1.98
C ALA A 51 22.18 7.90 3.47
N ARG A 52 23.28 7.35 3.97
CA ARG A 52 23.84 7.64 5.30
C ARG A 52 25.35 7.68 5.20
N ARG A 53 25.97 8.55 5.99
CA ARG A 53 27.42 8.53 6.18
C ARG A 53 27.85 7.14 6.70
N ASN A 54 28.96 6.62 6.18
CA ASN A 54 29.56 5.34 6.57
C ASN A 54 28.67 4.11 6.33
N LYS A 55 27.70 4.19 5.42
CA LYS A 55 26.94 3.03 4.94
C LYS A 55 27.13 2.88 3.43
N GLU A 56 27.01 1.65 2.96
CA GLU A 56 26.94 1.34 1.53
C GLU A 56 25.68 2.01 0.95
N ALA A 57 25.85 2.67 -0.20
CA ALA A 57 24.82 3.53 -0.77
C ALA A 57 23.66 2.71 -1.35
N GLY A 58 23.95 1.58 -1.98
CA GLY A 58 22.97 0.64 -2.54
C GLY A 58 22.05 0.06 -1.46
N ASP A 59 22.60 -0.39 -0.34
CA ASP A 59 21.85 -0.92 0.80
C ASP A 59 20.86 0.09 1.37
N VAL A 60 21.32 1.34 1.58
CA VAL A 60 20.45 2.40 2.12
C VAL A 60 19.38 2.79 1.11
N LEU A 61 19.71 2.85 -0.18
CA LEU A 61 18.75 3.15 -1.22
C LEU A 61 17.69 2.05 -1.36
N ASN A 62 18.09 0.78 -1.34
CA ASN A 62 17.17 -0.35 -1.35
C ASN A 62 16.22 -0.31 -0.15
N GLN A 63 16.76 -0.02 1.04
CA GLN A 63 15.93 0.15 2.24
C GLN A 63 14.96 1.34 2.09
N ALA A 64 15.39 2.45 1.51
CA ALA A 64 14.54 3.60 1.24
C ALA A 64 13.39 3.26 0.27
N LEU A 65 13.66 2.49 -0.79
CA LEU A 65 12.63 2.01 -1.73
C LEU A 65 11.58 1.14 -1.02
N LEU A 66 12.02 0.22 -0.17
CA LEU A 66 11.10 -0.62 0.62
C LEU A 66 10.26 0.21 1.60
N GLN A 67 10.85 1.23 2.23
CA GLN A 67 10.11 2.15 3.11
C GLN A 67 9.09 2.99 2.33
N LEU A 68 9.43 3.46 1.14
CA LEU A 68 8.50 4.19 0.27
C LEU A 68 7.30 3.30 -0.12
N TYR A 69 7.58 2.05 -0.49
CA TYR A 69 6.52 1.08 -0.80
C TYR A 69 5.61 0.81 0.40
N ALA A 70 6.19 0.57 1.58
CA ALA A 70 5.44 0.35 2.82
C ALA A 70 4.61 1.59 3.23
N ALA A 71 5.05 2.79 2.86
CA ALA A 71 4.32 4.04 3.05
C ALA A 71 3.20 4.26 2.00
N GLY A 72 3.00 3.32 1.07
CA GLY A 72 1.95 3.38 0.05
C GLY A 72 2.33 4.14 -1.23
N VAL A 73 3.61 4.47 -1.43
CA VAL A 73 4.06 5.10 -2.67
C VAL A 73 4.02 4.08 -3.81
N ALA A 74 3.34 4.43 -4.90
CA ALA A 74 3.35 3.64 -6.12
C ALA A 74 4.73 3.73 -6.79
N LEU A 75 5.49 2.63 -6.75
CA LEU A 75 6.79 2.54 -7.39
C LEU A 75 6.68 1.80 -8.75
N PRO A 76 7.42 2.24 -9.78
CA PRO A 76 7.48 1.56 -11.07
C PRO A 76 8.35 0.31 -10.97
N TRP A 77 7.82 -0.75 -10.35
CA TRP A 77 8.55 -1.99 -10.08
C TRP A 77 9.13 -2.65 -11.34
N ALA A 78 8.44 -2.52 -12.48
CA ALA A 78 8.91 -3.06 -13.75
C ALA A 78 10.25 -2.42 -14.18
N ASP A 79 10.42 -1.12 -13.96
CA ASP A 79 11.65 -0.39 -14.32
C ASP A 79 12.74 -0.62 -13.27
N LEU A 80 12.37 -0.67 -11.99
CA LEU A 80 13.30 -0.88 -10.87
C LEU A 80 13.88 -2.30 -10.84
N LEU A 81 13.13 -3.29 -11.32
CA LEU A 81 13.53 -4.70 -11.39
C LEU A 81 13.76 -5.15 -12.85
N ALA A 82 14.08 -4.20 -13.75
CA ALA A 82 14.38 -4.51 -15.13
C ALA A 82 15.57 -5.49 -15.21
N GLY A 83 15.36 -6.65 -15.82
CA GLY A 83 16.36 -7.71 -15.97
C GLY A 83 15.74 -9.08 -16.24
N ASP A 84 16.58 -10.11 -16.34
CA ASP A 84 16.20 -11.47 -16.74
C ASP A 84 15.58 -12.28 -15.57
N GLY A 85 14.74 -11.63 -14.76
CA GLY A 85 14.10 -12.24 -13.61
C GLY A 85 13.10 -13.33 -14.03
N GLN A 86 13.17 -14.49 -13.38
CA GLN A 86 12.19 -15.56 -13.56
C GLN A 86 11.09 -15.48 -12.49
N ARG A 87 9.83 -15.64 -12.90
CA ARG A 87 8.72 -15.81 -11.94
C ARG A 87 8.86 -17.15 -11.24
N ILE A 88 8.86 -17.12 -9.91
CA ILE A 88 8.90 -18.31 -9.07
C ILE A 88 7.56 -18.52 -8.36
N ALA A 89 7.24 -19.77 -8.03
CA ALA A 89 6.10 -20.07 -7.18
C ALA A 89 6.42 -19.62 -5.73
N ALA A 90 5.68 -18.61 -5.25
CA ALA A 90 5.74 -18.16 -3.86
C ALA A 90 4.58 -18.79 -3.05
N PRO A 91 4.71 -18.91 -1.72
CA PRO A 91 3.58 -19.28 -0.86
C PRO A 91 2.36 -18.40 -1.15
N CYS A 92 1.17 -19.00 -1.12
CA CYS A 92 -0.08 -18.25 -1.25
C CYS A 92 -0.25 -17.30 -0.05
N TYR A 93 -1.01 -16.22 -0.26
CA TYR A 93 -1.33 -15.29 0.81
C TYR A 93 -1.96 -16.04 1.99
N PRO A 94 -1.45 -15.88 3.22
CA PRO A 94 -2.00 -16.53 4.40
C PRO A 94 -3.26 -15.79 4.82
N PHE A 95 -4.40 -16.11 4.20
CA PHE A 95 -5.69 -15.54 4.60
C PHE A 95 -5.96 -15.82 6.08
N ASP A 96 -6.48 -14.82 6.78
CA ASP A 96 -7.01 -14.99 8.13
C ASP A 96 -8.37 -15.69 8.01
N THR A 97 -8.37 -17.00 8.24
CA THR A 97 -9.53 -17.84 7.94
C THR A 97 -10.52 -17.85 9.11
N GLU A 98 -11.70 -17.32 8.88
CA GLU A 98 -12.84 -17.50 9.78
C GLU A 98 -13.88 -18.45 9.16
N ARG A 99 -14.54 -19.23 10.00
CA ARG A 99 -15.61 -20.13 9.56
C ARG A 99 -16.91 -19.36 9.39
N TYR A 100 -17.24 -19.01 8.16
CA TYR A 100 -18.55 -18.44 7.81
C TYR A 100 -19.52 -19.56 7.43
N SER A 101 -20.44 -19.90 8.34
CA SER A 101 -21.54 -20.85 8.07
C SER A 101 -22.90 -20.15 8.11
N LYS A 102 -23.81 -20.51 7.19
CA LYS A 102 -25.22 -20.17 7.29
C LYS A 102 -25.97 -21.36 7.88
N GLU A 103 -26.76 -21.12 8.93
CA GLU A 103 -27.63 -22.15 9.47
C GLU A 103 -28.72 -22.47 8.45
N ARG A 104 -28.86 -23.74 8.10
CA ARG A 104 -29.92 -24.21 7.21
C ARG A 104 -31.21 -24.17 8.01
N VAL A 105 -31.98 -23.10 7.88
CA VAL A 105 -33.36 -23.08 8.38
C VAL A 105 -34.12 -24.16 7.62
N SER A 106 -34.57 -25.18 8.35
CA SER A 106 -35.48 -26.20 7.81
C SER A 106 -36.66 -25.48 7.16
N PRO A 107 -37.02 -25.77 5.90
CA PRO A 107 -38.23 -25.21 5.33
C PRO A 107 -39.42 -25.83 6.06
N ALA A 108 -39.96 -25.11 7.06
CA ALA A 108 -41.26 -25.44 7.65
C ALA A 108 -42.43 -25.10 6.70
N CYS A 109 -42.13 -24.63 5.49
CA CYS A 109 -43.03 -24.51 4.37
C CYS A 109 -42.14 -24.43 3.13
N GLU A 110 -42.44 -25.17 2.06
CA GLU A 110 -41.79 -24.89 0.77
C GLU A 110 -42.08 -23.43 0.39
N PRO A 111 -41.06 -22.57 0.24
CA PRO A 111 -41.25 -21.28 -0.39
C PRO A 111 -41.14 -21.51 -1.89
N ALA A 112 -42.13 -21.05 -2.66
CA ALA A 112 -42.07 -21.05 -4.11
C ALA A 112 -40.70 -20.52 -4.60
N ASP A 113 -40.11 -21.22 -5.57
CA ASP A 113 -38.79 -21.02 -6.22
C ASP A 113 -38.44 -19.57 -6.65
N ALA A 114 -39.36 -18.62 -6.50
CA ALA A 114 -39.21 -17.21 -6.84
C ALA A 114 -38.09 -16.49 -6.06
N ALA A 115 -37.86 -16.82 -4.78
CA ALA A 115 -36.83 -16.14 -3.98
C ALA A 115 -35.41 -16.59 -4.32
N LEU A 116 -35.23 -17.88 -4.65
CA LEU A 116 -33.92 -18.43 -5.05
C LEU A 116 -33.52 -17.97 -6.45
N SER A 117 -34.48 -17.93 -7.38
CA SER A 117 -34.27 -17.40 -8.74
C SER A 117 -33.93 -15.91 -8.72
N ALA A 118 -34.61 -15.10 -7.91
CA ALA A 118 -34.28 -13.69 -7.72
C ALA A 118 -32.87 -13.49 -7.11
N GLY A 119 -32.48 -14.33 -6.13
CA GLY A 119 -31.14 -14.29 -5.53
C GLY A 119 -30.02 -14.62 -6.54
N LEU A 120 -30.29 -15.56 -7.45
CA LEU A 120 -29.38 -15.96 -8.54
C LEU A 120 -29.21 -14.84 -9.56
N GLU A 121 -30.28 -14.14 -9.93
CA GLU A 121 -30.20 -12.97 -10.81
C GLU A 121 -29.37 -11.84 -10.18
N VAL A 122 -29.57 -11.53 -8.90
CA VAL A 122 -28.78 -10.51 -8.20
C VAL A 122 -27.30 -10.91 -8.12
N ALA A 123 -27.00 -12.17 -7.80
CA ALA A 123 -25.63 -12.67 -7.77
C ALA A 123 -24.97 -12.63 -9.15
N SER A 124 -25.69 -12.97 -10.22
CA SER A 124 -25.17 -12.92 -11.60
C SER A 124 -24.87 -11.49 -12.06
N ARG A 125 -25.74 -10.52 -11.73
CA ARG A 125 -25.53 -9.10 -12.03
C ARG A 125 -24.35 -8.54 -11.24
N ALA A 126 -24.24 -8.90 -9.96
CA ALA A 126 -23.11 -8.49 -9.13
C ALA A 126 -21.79 -9.09 -9.61
N ALA A 127 -21.77 -10.36 -10.03
CA ALA A 127 -20.61 -11.03 -10.60
C ALA A 127 -20.23 -10.53 -12.00
N THR A 128 -21.15 -9.89 -12.71
CA THR A 128 -20.85 -9.20 -13.98
C THR A 128 -20.28 -7.80 -13.72
N ALA A 129 -20.72 -7.14 -12.65
CA ALA A 129 -20.24 -5.82 -12.24
C ALA A 129 -18.88 -5.84 -11.52
N LEU A 130 -18.62 -6.92 -10.76
CA LEU A 130 -17.32 -7.27 -10.22
C LEU A 130 -16.69 -8.22 -11.23
N ASP A 131 -15.77 -7.77 -12.08
CA ASP A 131 -15.06 -8.56 -13.09
C ASP A 131 -14.38 -9.80 -12.45
N LEU A 132 -15.16 -10.87 -12.22
CA LEU A 132 -14.81 -12.11 -11.52
C LEU A 132 -14.77 -13.32 -12.49
N PRO A 133 -14.15 -13.23 -13.69
CA PRO A 133 -13.99 -14.39 -14.57
C PRO A 133 -13.10 -15.49 -13.98
N ARG A 134 -12.49 -15.26 -12.80
CA ARG A 134 -11.61 -16.21 -12.13
C ARG A 134 -12.34 -17.39 -11.44
N LEU A 135 -13.64 -17.28 -11.18
CA LEU A 135 -14.43 -18.34 -10.54
C LEU A 135 -14.93 -19.41 -11.52
N GLU A 136 -15.07 -19.09 -12.81
CA GLU A 136 -15.51 -20.06 -13.83
C GLU A 136 -14.41 -21.08 -14.20
N ALA A 137 -13.13 -20.74 -13.98
CA ALA A 137 -12.00 -21.62 -14.26
C ALA A 137 -11.77 -22.73 -13.21
N LEU A 138 -12.62 -22.83 -12.18
CA LEU A 138 -12.54 -23.82 -11.10
C LEU A 138 -13.64 -24.90 -11.15
N LYS A 139 -14.32 -25.06 -12.30
CA LYS A 139 -15.16 -26.23 -12.61
C LYS A 139 -14.48 -27.11 -13.65
#